data_AF-A1CYV1-F1
#
_entry.id   AF-A1CYV1-F1
#
_cell.length_a   1.000
_cell.length_b   1.000
_cell.length_c   1.000
_cell.angle_alpha   90.00
_cell.angle_beta   90.00
_cell.angle_gamma   90.00
#
_symmetry.space_group_name_H-M   'P 1'
#
loop_
_entity.id
_entity.type
_entity.pdbx_description
1 polymer ?
#
loop_
_entity_poly.entity_id
_entity_poly.type
_entity_poly.pdbx_seq_one_letter_code
_entity_poly.pdbx_strand_id
1 'polypeptide(L)'
;MARSAAAEMHSGFATLRNTYPTNFIVQYTGNIPVPETAKKDIQRLFTIWDNARQAAKTRLAELGEKDDGFLFGGFSIADAFFWPVLWRFRTYNLPLEGASADVVKWMETMWNDPAMQKLAYKYYRQAELPETHMERYENIFLDRDDIQYGRFPEDWKFTVPGRS
;
A
#
# COMPACT_ATOMS: atom_id res chain seq x y z
N MET A 1 -1.81 -19.38 -7.19
CA MET A 1 -2.30 -17.99 -7.12
C MET A 1 -1.22 -17.01 -6.68
N ALA A 2 -0.50 -17.23 -5.57
CA ALA A 2 0.59 -16.33 -5.14
C ALA A 2 1.64 -16.03 -6.24
N ARG A 3 2.03 -17.03 -7.05
CA ARG A 3 2.92 -16.82 -8.21
C ARG A 3 2.29 -15.98 -9.33
N SER A 4 0.98 -16.11 -9.55
CA SER A 4 0.25 -15.33 -10.56
C SER A 4 0.10 -13.88 -10.12
N ALA A 5 -0.20 -13.64 -8.84
CA ALA A 5 -0.30 -12.30 -8.27
C ALA A 5 1.07 -11.59 -8.28
N ALA A 6 2.14 -12.31 -7.95
CA ALA A 6 3.50 -11.79 -8.06
C ALA A 6 3.90 -11.49 -9.52
N ALA A 7 3.49 -12.33 -10.48
CA ALA A 7 3.73 -12.10 -11.90
C ALA A 7 2.98 -10.87 -12.43
N GLU A 8 1.70 -10.68 -12.07
CA GLU A 8 0.94 -9.47 -12.42
C GLU A 8 1.54 -8.20 -11.80
N MET A 9 2.15 -8.29 -10.62
CA MET A 9 2.93 -7.18 -10.05
C MET A 9 4.21 -6.86 -10.82
N HIS A 10 4.85 -7.88 -11.37
CA HIS A 10 6.05 -7.73 -12.18
C HIS A 10 5.74 -7.17 -13.58
N SER A 11 4.57 -7.49 -14.14
CA SER A 11 4.17 -7.11 -15.52
C SER A 11 3.14 -5.97 -15.61
N GLY A 12 2.52 -5.53 -14.51
CA GLY A 12 1.39 -4.59 -14.51
C GLY A 12 1.61 -3.29 -13.71
N PHE A 13 0.62 -2.39 -13.79
CA PHE A 13 0.51 -1.11 -13.05
C PHE A 13 1.57 -0.05 -13.37
N ALA A 14 2.08 -0.04 -14.60
CA ALA A 14 3.10 0.91 -15.03
C ALA A 14 2.67 2.37 -14.80
N THR A 15 1.39 2.71 -15.04
CA THR A 15 0.91 4.07 -14.81
C THR A 15 0.91 4.44 -13.34
N LEU A 16 0.39 3.60 -12.45
CA LEU A 16 0.47 3.84 -11.01
C LEU A 16 1.93 3.95 -10.54
N ARG A 17 2.80 3.07 -11.04
CA ARG A 17 4.22 3.03 -10.63
C ARG A 17 5.03 4.22 -11.13
N ASN A 18 4.72 4.73 -12.32
CA ASN A 18 5.40 5.89 -12.92
C ASN A 18 4.87 7.21 -12.36
N THR A 19 3.56 7.29 -12.05
CA THR A 19 2.93 8.50 -11.50
C THR A 19 3.27 8.67 -10.03
N TYR A 20 3.37 7.57 -9.29
CA TYR A 20 3.60 7.57 -7.85
C TYR A 20 4.87 6.77 -7.52
N PRO A 21 6.05 7.42 -7.52
CA PRO A 21 7.28 6.81 -7.01
C PRO A 21 7.09 6.27 -5.58
N THR A 22 7.76 5.19 -5.21
CA THR A 22 7.65 4.70 -3.84
C THR A 22 8.47 5.58 -2.90
N ASN A 23 7.82 6.17 -1.89
CA ASN A 23 8.49 6.82 -0.77
C ASN A 23 7.83 6.36 0.54
N PHE A 24 8.62 5.77 1.43
CA PHE A 24 8.12 5.09 2.63
C PHE A 24 7.93 6.01 3.85
N ILE A 25 8.19 7.31 3.73
CA ILE A 25 8.21 8.25 4.88
C ILE A 25 7.36 9.48 4.60
N VAL A 26 7.34 9.89 3.34
CA VAL A 26 6.59 11.06 2.89
C VAL A 26 5.10 10.81 2.98
N GLN A 27 4.38 11.88 3.29
CA GLN A 27 2.94 11.98 3.18
C GLN A 27 2.58 13.22 2.37
N TYR A 28 1.71 13.05 1.40
CA TYR A 28 1.02 14.11 0.70
C TYR A 28 -0.46 14.13 1.11
N THR A 29 -1.00 15.33 1.32
CA THR A 29 -2.43 15.56 1.59
C THR A 29 -2.95 16.70 0.72
N GLY A 30 -4.28 16.85 0.63
CA GLY A 30 -4.91 17.82 -0.25
C GLY A 30 -5.38 17.18 -1.56
N ASN A 31 -5.39 17.96 -2.64
CA ASN A 31 -6.00 17.57 -3.92
C ASN A 31 -5.00 16.85 -4.84
N ILE A 32 -4.60 15.64 -4.43
CA ILE A 32 -3.67 14.79 -5.17
C ILE A 32 -4.32 14.37 -6.51
N PRO A 33 -3.72 14.68 -7.67
CA PRO A 33 -4.26 14.27 -8.95
C PRO A 33 -4.22 12.75 -9.07
N VAL A 34 -5.35 12.13 -9.39
CA VAL A 34 -5.44 10.70 -9.70
C VAL A 34 -6.02 10.55 -11.10
N PRO A 35 -5.17 10.41 -12.14
CA PRO A 35 -5.62 10.23 -13.52
C PRO A 35 -6.50 8.99 -13.66
N GLU A 36 -7.43 8.98 -14.63
CA GLU A 36 -8.34 7.85 -14.82
C GLU A 36 -7.62 6.52 -15.09
N THR A 37 -6.46 6.56 -15.73
CA THR A 37 -5.59 5.39 -15.91
C THR A 37 -5.08 4.86 -14.57
N ALA A 38 -4.69 5.72 -13.63
CA ALA A 38 -4.31 5.30 -12.28
C ALA A 38 -5.52 4.78 -11.48
N LYS A 39 -6.71 5.37 -11.64
CA LYS A 39 -7.94 4.84 -11.02
C LYS A 39 -8.25 3.42 -11.50
N LYS A 40 -8.10 3.15 -12.81
CA LYS A 40 -8.26 1.79 -13.37
C LYS A 40 -7.25 0.80 -12.79
N ASP A 41 -5.99 1.21 -12.64
CA ASP A 41 -4.95 0.41 -11.98
C ASP A 41 -5.33 0.09 -10.53
N ILE A 42 -5.82 1.09 -9.77
CA ILE A 42 -6.29 0.93 -8.38
C ILE A 42 -7.46 -0.07 -8.31
N GLN A 43 -8.47 0.07 -9.16
CA GLN A 43 -9.61 -0.86 -9.19
C GLN A 43 -9.16 -2.29 -9.53
N ARG A 44 -8.18 -2.45 -10.43
CA ARG A 44 -7.61 -3.76 -10.75
C ARG A 44 -6.88 -4.36 -9.56
N LEU A 45 -6.12 -3.55 -8.79
CA LEU A 45 -5.48 -4.00 -7.55
C LEU A 45 -6.51 -4.49 -6.52
N PHE A 46 -7.57 -3.72 -6.28
CA PHE A 46 -8.65 -4.13 -5.38
C PHE A 46 -9.28 -5.45 -5.82
N THR A 47 -9.53 -5.63 -7.11
CA THR A 47 -10.04 -6.89 -7.65
C THR A 47 -9.10 -8.06 -7.38
N ILE A 48 -7.78 -7.88 -7.54
CA ILE A 48 -6.79 -8.95 -7.28
C ILE A 48 -6.76 -9.32 -5.81
N TRP A 49 -6.69 -8.32 -4.93
CA TRP A 49 -6.60 -8.52 -3.49
C TRP A 49 -7.88 -9.13 -2.93
N ASP A 50 -9.05 -8.68 -3.38
CA ASP A 50 -10.33 -9.23 -2.98
C ASP A 50 -10.46 -10.69 -3.39
N ASN A 51 -10.18 -11.02 -4.66
CA ASN A 51 -10.19 -12.40 -5.15
C ASN A 51 -9.24 -13.31 -4.35
N ALA A 52 -8.04 -12.82 -4.02
CA ALA A 52 -7.08 -13.57 -3.21
C ALA A 52 -7.63 -13.84 -1.80
N ARG A 53 -8.18 -12.80 -1.14
CA ARG A 53 -8.76 -12.92 0.21
C ARG A 53 -10.01 -13.79 0.25
N GLN A 54 -10.91 -13.70 -0.72
CA GLN A 54 -12.08 -14.59 -0.80
C GLN A 54 -11.64 -16.05 -0.96
N ALA A 55 -10.73 -16.33 -1.89
CA ALA A 55 -10.23 -17.68 -2.11
C ALA A 55 -9.53 -18.25 -0.86
N ALA A 56 -8.72 -17.43 -0.18
CA ALA A 56 -8.04 -17.82 1.05
C ALA A 56 -9.03 -18.14 2.17
N LYS A 57 -10.02 -17.28 2.41
CA LYS A 57 -11.04 -17.49 3.44
C LYS A 57 -11.81 -18.77 3.23
N THR A 58 -12.29 -19.03 2.00
CA THR A 58 -12.99 -20.27 1.66
C THR A 58 -12.10 -21.48 1.93
N ARG A 59 -10.86 -21.46 1.43
CA ARG A 59 -9.93 -22.59 1.56
C ARG A 59 -9.56 -22.88 3.02
N LEU A 60 -9.30 -21.85 3.82
CA LEU A 60 -8.92 -21.99 5.22
C LEU A 60 -10.11 -22.49 6.05
N ALA A 61 -11.32 -22.00 5.76
CA ALA A 61 -12.54 -22.49 6.41
C ALA A 61 -12.78 -23.97 6.14
N GLU A 62 -12.58 -24.44 4.90
CA GLU A 62 -12.67 -25.87 4.54
C GLU A 62 -11.63 -26.74 5.27
N LEU A 63 -10.44 -26.19 5.52
CA LEU A 63 -9.37 -26.89 6.24
C LEU A 63 -9.46 -26.79 7.76
N GLY A 64 -10.30 -25.89 8.29
CA GLY A 64 -10.28 -25.51 9.70
C GLY A 64 -8.96 -24.82 10.11
N GLU A 65 -8.27 -24.19 9.16
CA GLU A 65 -7.01 -23.49 9.42
C GLU A 65 -7.24 -22.04 9.83
N LYS A 66 -6.28 -21.47 10.55
CA LYS A 66 -6.33 -20.09 11.02
C LYS A 66 -6.12 -19.11 9.86
N ASP A 67 -6.89 -18.03 9.85
CA ASP A 67 -6.71 -16.89 8.96
C ASP A 67 -6.10 -15.71 9.73
N ASP A 68 -4.82 -15.42 9.49
CA ASP A 68 -4.10 -14.29 10.09
C ASP A 68 -4.36 -12.96 9.36
N GLY A 69 -5.24 -12.96 8.34
CA GLY A 69 -5.69 -11.74 7.66
C GLY A 69 -4.77 -11.22 6.55
N PHE A 70 -3.71 -11.96 6.20
CA PHE A 70 -2.85 -11.67 5.04
C PHE A 70 -3.48 -12.15 3.72
N LEU A 71 -2.96 -11.79 2.55
CA LEU A 71 -3.62 -12.09 1.25
C LEU A 71 -4.04 -13.56 1.09
N PHE A 72 -3.24 -14.49 1.64
CA PHE A 72 -3.47 -15.93 1.56
C PHE A 72 -3.62 -16.61 2.93
N GLY A 73 -4.09 -15.87 3.94
CA GLY A 73 -4.26 -16.37 5.31
C GLY A 73 -3.11 -15.95 6.20
N GLY A 74 -1.95 -16.58 6.01
CA GLY A 74 -0.67 -16.18 6.62
C GLY A 74 0.14 -15.27 5.71
N PHE A 75 1.14 -14.58 6.28
CA PHE A 75 2.04 -13.72 5.51
C PHE A 75 2.76 -14.53 4.42
N SER A 76 2.78 -13.99 3.20
CA SER A 76 3.32 -14.66 2.04
C SER A 76 4.17 -13.75 1.17
N ILE A 77 4.85 -14.34 0.19
CA ILE A 77 5.60 -13.57 -0.82
C ILE A 77 4.72 -12.59 -1.59
N ALA A 78 3.41 -12.89 -1.75
CA ALA A 78 2.50 -11.97 -2.42
C ALA A 78 2.36 -10.67 -1.62
N ASP A 79 2.20 -10.76 -0.31
CA ASP A 79 2.14 -9.60 0.59
C ASP A 79 3.41 -8.75 0.46
N ALA A 80 4.58 -9.39 0.44
CA ALA A 80 5.86 -8.69 0.22
C ALA A 80 5.93 -7.95 -1.12
N PHE A 81 5.42 -8.55 -2.21
CA PHE A 81 5.38 -7.90 -3.53
C PHE A 81 4.41 -6.72 -3.59
N PHE A 82 3.28 -6.80 -2.88
CA PHE A 82 2.31 -5.70 -2.83
C PHE A 82 2.62 -4.64 -1.79
N TRP A 83 3.54 -4.89 -0.86
CA TRP A 83 3.91 -3.93 0.18
C TRP A 83 4.33 -2.55 -0.35
N PRO A 84 5.19 -2.41 -1.38
CA PRO A 84 5.52 -1.11 -1.96
C PRO A 84 4.34 -0.41 -2.65
N VAL A 85 3.33 -1.17 -3.11
CA VAL A 85 2.11 -0.61 -3.69
C VAL A 85 1.20 -0.08 -2.59
N LEU A 86 1.03 -0.85 -1.52
CA LEU A 86 0.30 -0.43 -0.33
C LEU A 86 0.86 0.90 0.20
N TRP A 87 2.18 1.05 0.25
CA TRP A 87 2.79 2.32 0.65
C TRP A 87 2.41 3.51 -0.22
N ARG A 88 2.19 3.35 -1.54
CA ARG A 88 1.71 4.46 -2.38
C ARG A 88 0.36 4.99 -1.94
N PHE A 89 -0.55 4.10 -1.51
CA PHE A 89 -1.84 4.53 -0.96
C PHE A 89 -1.66 5.45 0.24
N ARG A 90 -0.66 5.14 1.09
CA ARG A 90 -0.31 5.95 2.25
C ARG A 90 0.35 7.27 1.89
N THR A 91 1.38 7.21 1.04
CA THR A 91 2.22 8.37 0.66
C THR A 91 1.40 9.40 -0.07
N TYR A 92 0.53 8.99 -0.99
CA TYR A 92 -0.20 9.89 -1.89
C TYR A 92 -1.67 10.04 -1.54
N ASN A 93 -2.08 9.55 -0.36
CA ASN A 93 -3.47 9.57 0.09
C ASN A 93 -4.44 9.07 -1.01
N LEU A 94 -4.08 7.95 -1.66
CA LEU A 94 -4.83 7.46 -2.81
C LEU A 94 -6.21 6.96 -2.38
N PRO A 95 -7.22 7.11 -3.26
CA PRO A 95 -8.60 6.71 -2.98
C PRO A 95 -8.71 5.22 -2.62
N LEU A 96 -9.56 4.92 -1.63
CA LEU A 96 -9.95 3.56 -1.24
C LEU A 96 -11.37 3.20 -1.72
N GLU A 97 -12.00 4.08 -2.49
CA GLU A 97 -13.31 3.89 -3.08
C GLU A 97 -13.33 2.64 -3.97
N GLY A 98 -14.24 1.71 -3.66
CA GLY A 98 -14.33 0.41 -4.34
C GLY A 98 -13.49 -0.70 -3.72
N ALA A 99 -12.66 -0.43 -2.71
CA ALA A 99 -12.02 -1.47 -1.92
C ALA A 99 -13.08 -2.23 -1.10
N SER A 100 -13.03 -3.57 -1.14
CA SER A 100 -13.89 -4.40 -0.29
C SER A 100 -13.47 -4.31 1.17
N ALA A 101 -14.34 -4.71 2.09
CA ALA A 101 -14.00 -4.79 3.51
C ALA A 101 -12.82 -5.76 3.79
N ASP A 102 -12.72 -6.84 3.01
CA ASP A 102 -11.61 -7.80 3.13
C ASP A 102 -10.29 -7.21 2.64
N VAL A 103 -10.32 -6.38 1.58
CA VAL A 103 -9.15 -5.63 1.12
C VAL A 103 -8.71 -4.62 2.18
N VAL A 104 -9.63 -3.81 2.69
CA VAL A 104 -9.31 -2.81 3.73
C VAL A 104 -8.74 -3.47 4.98
N LYS A 105 -9.29 -4.61 5.40
CA LYS A 105 -8.77 -5.39 6.53
C LYS A 105 -7.36 -5.93 6.25
N TRP A 106 -7.09 -6.41 5.04
CA TRP A 106 -5.74 -6.83 4.67
C TRP A 106 -4.73 -5.66 4.71
N MET A 107 -5.12 -4.50 4.17
CA MET A 107 -4.30 -3.28 4.22
C MET A 107 -3.99 -2.88 5.67
N GLU A 108 -4.99 -2.94 6.55
CA GLU A 108 -4.84 -2.73 7.99
C GLU A 108 -3.87 -3.73 8.63
N THR A 109 -4.01 -5.03 8.34
CA THR A 109 -3.10 -6.08 8.82
C THR A 109 -1.66 -5.77 8.40
N MET A 110 -1.42 -5.43 7.14
CA MET A 110 -0.07 -5.14 6.63
C MET A 110 0.56 -3.90 7.26
N TRP A 111 -0.20 -2.83 7.47
CA TRP A 111 0.32 -1.59 8.06
C TRP A 111 0.52 -1.66 9.57
N ASN A 112 -0.29 -2.46 10.26
CA ASN A 112 -0.23 -2.60 11.71
C ASN A 112 0.55 -3.86 12.18
N ASP A 113 1.10 -4.65 11.25
CA ASP A 113 1.97 -5.77 11.59
C ASP A 113 3.30 -5.28 12.21
N PRO A 114 3.70 -5.77 13.41
CA PRO A 114 4.91 -5.29 14.08
C PRO A 114 6.21 -5.51 13.29
N ALA A 115 6.30 -6.57 12.49
CA ALA A 115 7.48 -6.81 11.66
C ALA A 115 7.55 -5.80 10.50
N MET A 116 6.40 -5.48 9.90
CA MET A 116 6.29 -4.43 8.87
C MET A 116 6.56 -3.04 9.41
N GLN A 117 6.05 -2.71 10.61
CA GLN A 117 6.36 -1.45 11.28
C GLN A 117 7.86 -1.33 11.61
N LYS A 118 8.47 -2.41 12.12
CA LYS A 118 9.91 -2.44 12.38
C LYS A 118 10.74 -2.28 11.10
N LEU A 119 10.26 -2.83 9.98
CA LEU A 119 10.91 -2.65 8.69
C LEU A 119 10.76 -1.21 8.20
N ALA A 120 9.57 -0.61 8.32
CA ALA A 120 9.30 0.80 8.01
C ALA A 120 10.19 1.74 8.82
N TYR A 121 10.36 1.48 10.12
CA TYR A 121 11.26 2.24 11.01
C TYR A 121 12.71 2.26 10.50
N LYS A 122 13.21 1.16 9.92
CA LYS A 122 14.56 1.16 9.33
C LYS A 122 14.67 2.14 8.16
N TYR A 123 13.60 2.32 7.38
CA TYR A 123 13.57 3.32 6.32
C TYR A 123 13.61 4.75 6.89
N TYR A 124 12.90 5.03 7.99
CA TYR A 124 13.03 6.31 8.70
C TYR A 124 14.47 6.63 9.06
N ARG A 125 15.16 5.68 9.69
CA ARG A 125 16.58 5.83 10.03
C ARG A 125 17.47 6.00 8.81
N GLN A 126 17.15 5.31 7.71
CA GLN A 126 17.87 5.48 6.46
C GLN A 126 17.71 6.89 5.89
N ALA A 127 16.51 7.48 5.92
CA ALA A 127 16.28 8.82 5.37
C ALA A 127 16.86 9.97 6.21
N GLU A 128 17.27 9.70 7.46
CA GLU A 128 18.07 10.66 8.25
C GLU A 128 19.49 10.81 7.69
N LEU A 129 19.94 9.87 6.86
CA LEU A 129 21.26 9.86 6.27
C LEU A 129 21.31 10.76 5.03
N PRO A 130 22.11 11.85 5.02
CA PRO A 130 22.17 12.81 3.92
C PRO A 130 22.47 12.19 2.55
N GLU A 131 23.24 11.09 2.52
CA GLU A 131 23.60 10.38 1.29
C GLU A 131 22.43 9.64 0.62
N THR A 132 21.31 9.47 1.32
CA THR A 132 20.10 8.83 0.77
C THR A 132 19.14 9.85 0.16
N HIS A 133 19.45 11.14 0.33
CA HIS A 133 18.66 12.24 -0.15
C HIS A 133 18.79 12.40 -1.67
N MET A 134 17.66 12.41 -2.37
CA MET A 134 17.60 12.65 -3.80
C MET A 134 16.64 13.81 -4.07
N GLU A 135 17.16 14.99 -4.43
CA GLU A 135 16.36 16.21 -4.64
C GLU A 135 15.13 15.99 -5.53
N ARG A 136 15.26 15.21 -6.61
CA ARG A 136 14.17 14.92 -7.54
C ARG A 136 12.98 14.14 -6.96
N TYR A 137 13.10 13.60 -5.74
CA TYR A 137 12.05 12.83 -5.05
C TYR A 137 11.66 13.41 -3.69
N GLU A 138 12.19 14.59 -3.34
CA GLU A 138 11.87 15.33 -2.13
C GLU A 138 10.38 15.68 -2.11
N ASN A 139 9.94 16.56 -3.02
CA ASN A 139 8.54 16.93 -3.21
C ASN A 139 8.22 16.91 -4.71
N ILE A 140 7.38 15.96 -5.14
CA ILE A 140 7.03 15.83 -6.57
C ILE A 140 5.87 16.73 -7.01
N PHE A 141 5.27 17.47 -6.08
CA PHE A 141 4.15 18.40 -6.30
C PHE A 141 4.51 19.83 -5.87
N LEU A 142 5.77 20.24 -6.03
CA LEU A 142 6.26 21.57 -5.64
C LEU A 142 5.51 22.73 -6.30
N ASP A 143 4.92 22.49 -7.47
CA ASP A 143 4.16 23.45 -8.27
C ASP A 143 2.68 23.56 -7.88
N ARG A 144 2.24 22.82 -6.85
CA ARG A 144 0.84 22.73 -6.43
C ARG A 144 0.67 23.25 -5.00
N ASP A 145 0.01 24.39 -4.89
CA ASP A 145 -0.31 25.05 -3.60
C ASP A 145 -1.44 24.35 -2.83
N ASP A 146 -2.29 23.59 -3.53
CA ASP A 146 -3.38 22.78 -2.99
C ASP A 146 -2.94 21.39 -2.46
N ILE A 147 -1.63 21.10 -2.47
CA ILE A 147 -1.04 19.85 -2.01
C ILE A 147 -0.01 20.14 -0.91
N GLN A 148 -0.21 19.52 0.25
CA GLN A 148 0.73 19.61 1.37
C GLN A 148 1.71 18.45 1.32
N TYR A 149 2.97 18.74 1.62
CA TYR A 149 4.04 17.77 1.75
C TYR A 149 4.48 17.67 3.20
N GLY A 150 4.68 16.45 3.69
CA GLY A 150 5.19 16.20 5.04
C GLY A 150 5.68 14.76 5.20
N ARG A 151 5.79 14.34 6.46
CA ARG A 151 6.13 12.97 6.85
C ARG A 151 5.09 12.47 7.82
N PHE A 152 4.79 11.17 7.79
CA PHE A 152 3.91 10.62 8.82
C PHE A 152 4.66 10.39 10.14
N PRO A 153 3.96 10.34 11.28
CA PRO A 153 4.56 9.99 12.57
C PRO A 153 5.15 8.58 12.54
N GLU A 154 6.29 8.37 13.17
CA GLU A 154 6.96 7.07 13.24
C GLU A 154 6.08 5.98 13.91
N ASP A 155 5.25 6.39 14.87
CA ASP A 155 4.33 5.54 15.64
C ASP A 155 2.92 5.45 15.02
N TRP A 156 2.76 5.89 13.77
CA TRP A 156 1.47 5.89 13.08
C TRP A 156 0.87 4.48 12.96
N LYS A 157 -0.47 4.41 13.09
CA LYS A 157 -1.26 3.21 12.86
C LYS A 157 -2.28 3.46 11.75
N PHE A 158 -2.55 2.43 10.96
CA PHE A 158 -3.60 2.53 9.96
C PHE A 158 -4.96 2.65 10.63
N THR A 159 -5.71 3.66 10.22
CA THR A 159 -7.10 3.91 10.60
C THR A 159 -7.89 4.22 9.34
N VAL A 160 -9.02 3.57 9.16
CA VAL A 160 -9.94 3.89 8.06
C VAL A 160 -10.68 5.18 8.41
N PRO A 161 -10.62 6.24 7.59
CA PRO A 161 -11.40 7.45 7.84
C PRO A 161 -12.90 7.12 7.99
N GLY A 162 -13.54 7.61 9.05
CA GLY A 162 -14.99 7.45 9.26
C GLY A 162 -15.45 6.17 9.98
N ARG A 163 -14.53 5.34 10.51
CA ARG A 163 -14.84 4.31 11.52
C ARG A 163 -14.01 4.58 12.78
N SER A 164 -14.59 5.33 13.71
CA SER A 164 -14.16 5.46 15.11
C SER A 164 -15.26 4.93 16.02
#